data_AF-A0A8X6F8P1-F1
#
_entry.id   AF-A0A8X6F8P1-F1
#
_cell.length_a   1.000
_cell.length_b   1.000
_cell.length_c   1.000
_cell.angle_alpha   90.00
_cell.angle_beta   90.00
_cell.angle_gamma   90.00
#
_symmetry.space_group_name_H-M   'P 1'
#
loop_
_entity.id
_entity.type
_entity.pdbx_description
1 polymer ?
#
loop_
_entity_poly.entity_id
_entity_poly.type
_entity_poly.pdbx_seq_one_letter_code
_entity_poly.pdbx_strand_id
1 'polypeptide(L)'
;MKPSKLQQHLNTKHATLSKKPIEYFERLLQTSNKEKNTLEKYVTLNDKYLLASYEVSYLIAKTKKPFTIGEQLLLPAAIRMSEIVHGKQYAAEISKIPLSNDTVSKRISDISNDQFQQLLMRLKDSSKFAIQLDESTDI
;
A
#
# COMPACT_ATOMS: atom_id res chain seq x y z
N MET A 1 -30.81 10.33 -9.44
CA MET A 1 -32.18 9.75 -9.44
C MET A 1 -33.20 10.88 -9.55
N LYS A 2 -34.35 10.68 -10.19
CA LYS A 2 -35.46 11.65 -10.13
C LYS A 2 -36.07 11.66 -8.71
N PRO A 3 -36.53 12.81 -8.16
CA PRO A 3 -37.06 12.90 -6.79
C PRO A 3 -38.19 11.91 -6.50
N SER A 4 -39.11 11.74 -7.46
CA SER A 4 -40.22 10.79 -7.36
C SER A 4 -39.75 9.34 -7.20
N LYS A 5 -38.68 8.95 -7.91
CA LYS A 5 -38.08 7.61 -7.80
C LYS A 5 -37.35 7.41 -6.48
N LEU A 6 -36.69 8.45 -5.96
CA LEU A 6 -35.99 8.39 -4.67
C LEU A 6 -36.99 8.21 -3.51
N GLN A 7 -38.09 8.94 -3.53
CA GLN A 7 -39.16 8.83 -2.53
C GLN A 7 -39.84 7.46 -2.58
N GLN A 8 -40.14 6.95 -3.78
CA GLN A 8 -40.67 5.60 -3.95
C GLN A 8 -39.70 4.54 -3.42
N HIS A 9 -38.39 4.67 -3.70
CA HIS A 9 -37.37 3.76 -3.20
C HIS A 9 -37.27 3.78 -1.67
N LEU A 10 -37.26 4.97 -1.06
CA LEU A 10 -37.27 5.12 0.40
C LEU A 10 -38.50 4.44 1.02
N ASN A 11 -39.68 4.64 0.46
CA ASN A 11 -40.92 4.07 0.99
C ASN A 11 -41.05 2.55 0.78
N THR A 12 -40.53 2.02 -0.33
CA THR A 12 -40.69 0.58 -0.68
C THR A 12 -39.55 -0.29 -0.18
N LYS A 13 -38.31 0.21 -0.14
CA LYS A 13 -37.12 -0.54 0.27
C LYS A 13 -36.65 -0.22 1.68
N HIS A 14 -36.98 0.96 2.19
CA HIS A 14 -36.56 1.43 3.51
C HIS A 14 -37.76 2.00 4.30
N ALA A 15 -38.89 1.28 4.28
CA ALA A 15 -40.15 1.71 4.90
C ALA A 15 -40.01 2.08 6.39
N THR A 16 -39.06 1.46 7.10
CA THR A 16 -38.75 1.74 8.51
C THR A 16 -38.03 3.08 8.72
N LEU A 17 -37.33 3.58 7.68
CA LEU A 17 -36.61 4.85 7.68
C LEU A 17 -37.46 6.01 7.15
N SER A 18 -38.49 5.75 6.33
CA SER A 18 -39.28 6.82 5.69
C SER A 18 -40.03 7.72 6.68
N LYS A 19 -40.29 7.23 7.90
CA LYS A 19 -40.94 7.99 8.98
C LYS A 19 -39.97 8.74 9.89
N LYS A 20 -38.65 8.64 9.66
CA LYS A 20 -37.64 9.30 10.51
C LYS A 20 -37.54 10.79 10.18
N PRO A 21 -37.26 11.65 11.17
CA PRO A 21 -37.08 13.09 10.95
C PRO A 21 -35.79 13.37 10.17
N ILE A 22 -35.69 14.55 9.54
CA ILE A 22 -34.51 14.98 8.77
C ILE A 22 -33.23 14.90 9.62
N GLU A 23 -33.31 15.30 10.89
CA GLU A 23 -32.22 15.26 11.87
C GLU A 23 -31.59 13.87 12.04
N TYR A 24 -32.39 12.81 11.88
CA TYR A 24 -31.88 11.43 11.92
C TYR A 24 -30.93 11.18 10.74
N PHE A 25 -31.30 11.64 9.54
CA PHE A 25 -30.48 11.49 8.34
C PHE A 25 -29.25 12.38 8.37
N GLU A 26 -29.35 13.59 8.93
CA GLU A 26 -28.19 14.47 9.15
C GLU A 26 -27.19 13.83 10.10
N ARG A 27 -27.64 13.26 11.24
CA ARG A 27 -26.76 12.52 12.15
C ARG A 27 -26.17 11.28 11.48
N LEU A 28 -26.96 10.52 10.73
CA LEU A 28 -26.49 9.33 10.02
C LEU A 28 -25.40 9.68 9.01
N LEU A 29 -25.57 10.78 8.27
CA LEU A 29 -24.57 11.29 7.33
C LEU A 29 -23.29 11.72 8.05
N GLN A 30 -23.41 12.42 9.18
CA GLN A 30 -22.25 12.81 10.00
C GLN A 30 -21.49 11.59 10.51
N THR A 31 -22.18 10.57 11.01
CA THR A 31 -21.56 9.31 11.47
C THR A 31 -20.89 8.58 10.31
N SER A 32 -21.58 8.41 9.19
CA SER A 32 -21.05 7.74 8.00
C SER A 32 -19.80 8.45 7.44
N ASN A 33 -19.79 9.78 7.42
CA ASN A 33 -18.60 10.55 7.02
C ASN A 33 -17.44 10.38 7.99
N LYS A 34 -17.68 10.32 9.31
CA LYS A 34 -16.64 10.03 10.31
C LYS A 34 -16.05 8.64 10.14
N GLU A 35 -16.90 7.64 9.90
CA GLU A 35 -16.47 6.25 9.64
C GLU A 35 -15.63 6.18 8.37
N LYS A 36 -16.11 6.80 7.27
CA LYS A 36 -15.37 6.89 6.01
C LYS A 36 -14.00 7.55 6.19
N ASN A 37 -13.95 8.71 6.84
CA ASN A 37 -12.69 9.42 7.10
C ASN A 37 -11.72 8.60 7.94
N THR A 38 -12.24 7.80 8.88
CA THR A 38 -11.42 6.90 9.70
C THR A 38 -10.84 5.78 8.85
N LEU A 39 -11.67 5.14 8.02
CA LEU A 39 -11.24 4.10 7.09
C LEU A 39 -10.19 4.61 6.09
N GLU A 40 -10.42 5.77 5.48
CA GLU A 40 -9.47 6.40 4.56
C GLU A 40 -8.12 6.64 5.24
N LYS A 41 -8.10 7.16 6.47
CA LYS A 41 -6.85 7.31 7.24
C LYS A 41 -6.12 6.00 7.45
N TYR A 42 -6.82 4.91 7.80
CA TYR A 42 -6.19 3.60 7.98
C TYR A 42 -5.59 3.07 6.67
N VAL A 43 -6.30 3.20 5.55
CA VAL A 43 -5.80 2.80 4.23
C VAL A 43 -4.56 3.61 3.86
N THR A 44 -4.63 4.93 3.94
CA THR A 44 -3.49 5.81 3.60
C THR A 44 -2.28 5.61 4.52
N LEU A 45 -2.49 5.31 5.81
CA LEU A 45 -1.39 4.95 6.72
C LEU A 45 -0.73 3.64 6.29
N ASN A 46 -1.53 2.63 5.93
CA ASN A 46 -1.01 1.36 5.44
C ASN A 46 -0.20 1.55 4.14
N ASP A 47 -0.66 2.41 3.23
CA ASP A 47 0.04 2.72 1.98
C ASP A 47 1.43 3.34 2.22
N LYS A 48 1.56 4.22 3.23
CA LYS A 48 2.86 4.84 3.57
C LYS A 48 3.87 3.81 4.07
N TYR A 49 3.45 2.89 4.94
CA TYR A 49 4.33 1.83 5.45
C TYR A 49 4.70 0.85 4.34
N LEU A 50 3.75 0.51 3.49
CA LEU A 50 3.97 -0.34 2.34
C LEU A 50 5.00 0.28 1.39
N LEU A 51 4.82 1.55 1.02
CA LEU A 51 5.75 2.28 0.16
C LEU A 51 7.17 2.32 0.75
N ALA A 52 7.32 2.74 2.00
CA ALA A 52 8.62 2.80 2.68
C ALA A 52 9.32 1.44 2.66
N SER A 53 8.55 0.37 2.83
CA SER A 53 9.10 -0.97 2.86
C SER A 53 9.44 -1.55 1.47
N TYR A 54 8.75 -1.15 0.39
CA TYR A 54 9.18 -1.41 -0.99
C TYR A 54 10.50 -0.69 -1.29
N GLU A 55 10.62 0.58 -0.91
CA GLU A 55 11.84 1.38 -1.11
C GLU A 55 13.06 0.75 -0.42
N VAL A 56 12.92 0.36 0.85
CA VAL A 56 14.00 -0.32 1.58
C VAL A 56 14.32 -1.67 0.93
N SER A 57 13.32 -2.43 0.50
CA SER A 57 13.53 -3.73 -0.16
C SER A 57 14.28 -3.58 -1.49
N TYR A 58 13.96 -2.53 -2.26
CA TYR A 58 14.67 -2.17 -3.48
C TYR A 58 16.14 -1.82 -3.19
N LEU A 59 16.42 -1.02 -2.14
CA LEU A 59 17.78 -0.68 -1.74
C LEU A 59 18.60 -1.91 -1.33
N ILE A 60 18.00 -2.86 -0.60
CA ILE A 60 18.63 -4.13 -0.23
C ILE A 60 19.03 -4.92 -1.49
N ALA A 61 18.10 -5.09 -2.44
CA ALA A 61 18.37 -5.78 -3.70
C ALA A 61 19.47 -5.06 -4.51
N LYS A 62 19.37 -3.74 -4.65
CA LYS A 62 20.31 -2.91 -5.41
C LYS A 62 21.73 -3.00 -4.87
N THR A 63 21.88 -3.08 -3.55
CA THR A 63 23.18 -3.23 -2.88
C THR A 63 23.63 -4.68 -2.72
N LYS A 64 22.86 -5.64 -3.28
CA LYS A 64 23.11 -7.09 -3.23
C LYS A 64 23.31 -7.61 -1.80
N LYS A 65 22.53 -7.08 -0.84
CA LYS A 65 22.57 -7.51 0.56
C LYS A 65 21.57 -8.64 0.81
N PRO A 66 21.83 -9.50 1.82
CA PRO A 66 20.88 -10.55 2.20
C PRO A 66 19.58 -9.94 2.71
N PHE A 67 18.45 -10.61 2.45
CA PHE A 67 17.11 -10.10 2.82
C PHE A 67 16.94 -9.94 4.34
N THR A 68 17.63 -10.77 5.13
CA THR A 68 17.65 -10.72 6.59
C THR A 68 18.16 -9.40 7.15
N ILE A 69 18.90 -8.59 6.37
CA ILE A 69 19.42 -7.30 6.84
C ILE A 69 18.31 -6.31 7.20
N GLY A 70 17.12 -6.46 6.60
CA GLY A 70 15.94 -5.64 6.87
C GLY A 70 15.52 -5.72 8.33
N GLU A 71 15.31 -6.95 8.84
CA GLU A 71 14.87 -7.21 10.21
C GLU A 71 16.02 -7.19 11.22
N GLN A 72 17.23 -7.61 10.82
CA GLN A 72 18.36 -7.73 11.74
C GLN A 72 19.02 -6.39 12.08
N LEU A 73 19.03 -5.44 11.14
CA LEU A 73 19.79 -4.20 11.30
C LEU A 73 19.01 -2.95 10.92
N LEU A 74 18.43 -2.90 9.71
CA LEU A 74 17.85 -1.66 9.19
C LEU A 74 16.66 -1.18 10.03
N LEU A 75 15.70 -2.07 10.31
CA LEU A 75 14.53 -1.74 11.10
C LEU A 75 14.90 -1.39 12.57
N PRO A 76 15.69 -2.20 13.30
CA PRO A 76 16.14 -1.84 14.64
C PRO A 76 16.89 -0.51 14.70
N ALA A 77 17.80 -0.25 13.75
CA ALA A 77 18.55 0.99 13.71
C ALA A 77 17.64 2.20 13.48
N ALA A 78 16.70 2.11 12.54
CA ALA A 78 15.74 3.18 12.26
C ALA A 78 14.85 3.50 13.48
N ILE A 79 14.38 2.48 14.19
CA ILE A 79 13.59 2.62 15.43
C ILE A 79 14.41 3.36 16.49
N ARG A 80 15.67 2.94 16.73
CA ARG A 80 16.53 3.54 17.76
C ARG A 80 16.89 4.98 17.44
N MET A 81 17.23 5.28 16.20
CA MET A 81 17.51 6.66 15.76
C MET A 81 16.27 7.55 15.96
N SER A 82 15.10 7.11 15.53
CA SER A 82 13.85 7.87 15.68
C SER A 82 13.45 8.05 17.14
N GLU A 83 13.63 7.02 17.99
CA GLU A 83 13.37 7.13 19.42
C GLU A 83 14.24 8.19 20.08
N ILE A 84 15.53 8.24 19.75
CA ILE A 84 16.48 9.22 20.31
C ILE A 84 16.19 10.64 19.82
N VAL A 85 15.91 10.80 18.52
CA VAL A 85 15.80 12.13 17.90
C VAL A 85 14.41 12.73 18.07
N HIS A 86 13.36 11.92 18.00
CA HIS A 86 11.97 12.39 17.95
C HIS A 86 11.09 11.83 19.08
N GLY A 87 11.54 10.80 19.79
CA GLY A 87 10.82 10.18 20.90
C GLY A 87 10.05 8.91 20.51
N LYS A 88 9.57 8.20 21.54
CA LYS A 88 8.99 6.85 21.42
C LYS A 88 7.80 6.73 20.46
N GLN A 89 6.99 7.78 20.34
CA GLN A 89 5.82 7.77 19.46
C GLN A 89 6.21 7.58 17.97
N TYR A 90 7.31 8.21 17.53
CA TYR A 90 7.77 8.10 16.15
C TYR A 90 8.47 6.76 15.90
N ALA A 91 9.18 6.24 16.90
CA ALA A 91 9.76 4.91 16.85
C ALA A 91 8.67 3.83 16.66
N ALA A 92 7.52 3.99 17.33
CA ALA A 92 6.37 3.10 17.17
C ALA A 92 5.78 3.16 15.75
N GLU A 93 5.74 4.33 15.10
CA GLU A 93 5.31 4.41 13.69
C GLU A 93 6.30 3.69 12.76
N ILE A 94 7.61 3.82 12.97
CA ILE A 94 8.63 3.12 12.16
C ILE A 94 8.54 1.60 12.35
N SER A 95 8.24 1.11 13.55
CA SER A 95 8.10 -0.33 13.80
C SER A 95 6.98 -1.01 12.99
N LYS A 96 6.03 -0.23 12.44
CA LYS A 96 4.96 -0.74 11.58
C LYS A 96 5.42 -1.04 10.15
N ILE A 97 6.60 -0.59 9.76
CA ILE A 97 7.17 -0.86 8.42
C ILE A 97 7.53 -2.35 8.35
N PRO A 98 6.90 -3.15 7.46
CA PRO A 98 7.15 -4.58 7.45
C PRO A 98 8.47 -4.86 6.71
N LEU A 99 9.51 -5.29 7.42
CA LEU A 99 10.84 -5.57 6.85
C LEU A 99 11.38 -6.96 7.21
N SER A 100 10.49 -7.92 7.52
CA SER A 100 10.91 -9.31 7.74
C SER A 100 11.57 -9.90 6.50
N ASN A 101 12.42 -10.91 6.69
CA ASN A 101 13.10 -11.62 5.60
C ASN A 101 12.13 -12.00 4.46
N ASP A 102 11.01 -12.62 4.80
CA ASP A 102 10.02 -13.09 3.82
C ASP A 102 9.34 -11.92 3.10
N THR A 103 9.10 -10.83 3.81
CA THR A 103 8.47 -9.66 3.22
C THR A 103 9.41 -8.97 2.24
N VAL A 104 10.68 -8.79 2.63
CA VAL A 104 11.71 -8.22 1.75
C VAL A 104 11.88 -9.10 0.50
N SER A 105 11.98 -10.42 0.67
CA SER A 105 12.06 -11.39 -0.43
C SER A 105 10.87 -11.26 -1.40
N LYS A 106 9.66 -11.22 -0.87
CA LYS A 106 8.44 -11.07 -1.66
C LYS A 106 8.42 -9.77 -2.46
N ARG A 107 8.75 -8.64 -1.82
CA ARG A 107 8.75 -7.34 -2.51
C ARG A 107 9.81 -7.24 -3.60
N ILE A 108 10.98 -7.83 -3.38
CA ILE A 108 12.02 -7.90 -4.42
C ILE A 108 11.53 -8.71 -5.62
N SER A 109 10.82 -9.81 -5.36
CA SER A 109 10.18 -10.62 -6.41
C SER A 109 9.11 -9.83 -7.16
N ASP A 110 8.26 -9.09 -6.44
CA ASP A 110 7.23 -8.23 -7.04
C ASP A 110 7.85 -7.14 -7.92
N ILE A 111 8.89 -6.44 -7.44
CA ILE A 111 9.63 -5.41 -8.20
C ILE A 111 10.24 -6.01 -9.46
N SER A 112 10.87 -7.19 -9.35
CA SER A 112 11.47 -7.89 -10.48
C SER A 112 10.42 -8.24 -11.54
N ASN A 113 9.27 -8.79 -11.10
CA ASN A 113 8.18 -9.12 -12.00
C ASN A 113 7.60 -7.88 -12.68
N ASP A 114 7.40 -6.79 -11.95
CA ASP A 114 6.91 -5.54 -12.53
C ASP A 114 7.87 -4.98 -13.61
N GLN A 115 9.17 -4.95 -13.32
CA GLN A 115 10.18 -4.55 -14.30
C GLN A 115 10.18 -5.46 -15.54
N PHE A 116 10.02 -6.77 -15.35
CA PHE A 116 9.90 -7.72 -16.44
C PHE A 116 8.65 -7.45 -17.30
N GLN A 117 7.49 -7.20 -16.69
CA GLN A 117 6.27 -6.86 -17.42
C GLN A 117 6.40 -5.53 -18.19
N GLN A 118 7.01 -4.51 -17.57
CA GLN A 118 7.29 -3.24 -18.24
C GLN A 118 8.21 -3.42 -19.44
N LEU A 119 9.27 -4.22 -19.31
CA LEU A 119 10.18 -4.56 -20.41
C LEU A 119 9.43 -5.29 -21.53
N LEU A 120 8.62 -6.29 -21.18
CA LEU A 120 7.83 -7.06 -22.14
C LEU A 120 6.86 -6.17 -22.91
N MET A 121 6.20 -5.22 -22.25
CA MET A 121 5.34 -4.25 -22.89
C MET A 121 6.11 -3.39 -23.89
N ARG A 122 7.26 -2.84 -23.50
CA ARG A 122 8.12 -2.05 -24.40
C ARG A 122 8.63 -2.85 -25.59
N LEU A 123 8.94 -4.13 -25.41
CA LEU A 123 9.36 -5.01 -26.51
C LEU A 123 8.23 -5.26 -27.50
N LYS A 124 7.01 -5.49 -27.01
CA LYS A 124 5.81 -5.68 -27.86
C LYS A 124 5.46 -4.43 -28.66
N ASP A 125 5.65 -3.26 -28.06
CA ASP A 125 5.37 -1.97 -28.70
C ASP A 125 6.48 -1.55 -29.68
N SER A 126 7.66 -2.19 -29.60
CA SER A 126 8.78 -1.85 -30.48
C SER A 126 8.67 -2.56 -31.83
N SER A 127 8.77 -1.79 -32.91
CA SER A 127 8.83 -2.33 -34.28
C SER A 127 10.14 -3.10 -34.57
N LYS A 128 11.19 -2.86 -33.78
CA LYS A 128 12.51 -3.47 -33.94
C LYS A 128 13.15 -3.69 -32.57
N PHE A 129 13.70 -4.88 -32.37
CA PHE A 129 14.60 -5.17 -31.25
C PHE A 129 15.63 -6.19 -31.73
N ALA A 130 16.78 -6.23 -31.06
CA ALA A 130 17.80 -7.25 -31.26
C ALA A 130 18.11 -7.86 -29.89
N ILE A 131 18.34 -9.17 -29.87
CA ILE A 131 18.77 -9.90 -28.68
C ILE A 131 20.16 -10.46 -28.99
N GLN A 132 21.12 -10.20 -28.11
CA GLN A 132 22.43 -10.82 -28.17
C GLN A 132 22.42 -12.05 -27.26
N LEU A 133 22.85 -13.19 -27.80
CA LEU A 133 23.08 -14.41 -27.03
C LEU A 133 24.58 -14.50 -26.74
N ASP A 134 24.93 -14.69 -25.49
CA ASP A 134 26.31 -14.93 -25.05
C ASP A 134 26.44 -16.40 -24.65
N GLU A 135 27.37 -17.11 -25.28
CA GLU A 135 27.62 -18.55 -25.09
C GLU A 135 28.94 -18.78 -24.32
N SER A 136 29.34 -17.84 -23.46
CA SER A 136 30.51 -18.06 -22.60
C SER A 136 30.24 -19.15 -21.57
N THR A 137 31.14 -20.14 -21.50
CA THR A 137 31.18 -21.15 -20.42
C THR A 137 32.32 -20.85 -19.46
N ASP A 138 32.03 -20.89 -18.15
CA ASP A 138 33.06 -20.87 -17.11
C ASP A 138 33.86 -22.20 -17.16
N ILE A 139 35.19 -22.14 -17.15
CA ILE A 139 36.12 -23.29 -17.09
C ILE A 139 36.43 -23.64 -15.64
#